data_AF-A0A7A6M0X1-F1
#
_entry.id   AF-A0A7A6M0X1-F1
#
_cell.length_a   1.000
_cell.length_b   1.000
_cell.length_c   1.000
_cell.angle_alpha   90.00
_cell.angle_beta   90.00
_cell.angle_gamma   90.00
#
_symmetry.space_group_name_H-M   'P 1'
#
loop_
_entity.id
_entity.type
_entity.pdbx_description
1 polymer ?
#
loop_
_entity_poly.entity_id
_entity_poly.type
_entity_poly.pdbx_seq_one_letter_code
_entity_poly.pdbx_strand_id
1 'polypeptide(L)'
;MSRSAKPQNGRRRFLRDVVRTAGGLAAVGVALGLQQQTARASGVRLRPPGAINENAFASACVRCGQCVQACPYDTLKLATLASGLSAGTPYFVARDIPCEMCEDIPCAKVCPSGALDREIESIDDARLGLAVLVDQENCLNFQGLRCD
;
A
#
# COMPACT_ATOMS: atom_id res chain seq x y z
N MET A 1 -42.64 24.96 45.86
CA MET A 1 -41.90 23.67 45.83
C MET A 1 -40.53 23.93 45.23
N SER A 2 -39.55 24.34 46.05
CA SER A 2 -38.20 24.68 45.57
C SER A 2 -37.32 23.43 45.64
N ARG A 3 -36.86 22.91 44.49
CA ARG A 3 -35.93 21.78 44.43
C ARG A 3 -34.54 22.27 44.82
N SER A 4 -34.12 21.95 46.05
CA SER A 4 -32.75 22.19 46.54
C SER A 4 -31.76 21.33 45.75
N ALA A 5 -30.97 21.95 44.88
CA ALA A 5 -29.87 21.27 44.18
C ALA A 5 -28.77 20.94 45.19
N LYS A 6 -28.58 19.64 45.47
CA LYS A 6 -27.53 19.13 46.37
C LYS A 6 -26.16 19.48 45.78
N PRO A 7 -25.20 20.03 46.55
CA PRO A 7 -23.90 20.43 46.02
C PRO A 7 -23.18 19.18 45.52
N GLN A 8 -23.00 19.06 44.22
CA GLN A 8 -22.32 17.92 43.64
C GLN A 8 -20.83 18.09 43.93
N ASN A 9 -20.31 17.31 44.87
CA ASN A 9 -18.91 17.34 45.31
C ASN A 9 -17.96 17.48 44.11
N GLY A 10 -17.23 18.59 44.02
CA GLY A 10 -16.30 18.89 42.92
C GLY A 10 -15.30 17.77 42.66
N ARG A 11 -14.91 17.05 43.72
CA ARG A 11 -14.06 15.84 43.64
C ARG A 11 -14.68 14.70 42.82
N ARG A 12 -15.99 14.45 42.96
CA ARG A 12 -16.70 13.39 42.21
C ARG A 12 -16.88 13.77 40.74
N ARG A 13 -17.13 15.05 40.46
CA ARG A 13 -17.21 15.57 39.09
C ARG A 13 -15.85 15.49 38.39
N PHE A 14 -14.80 15.96 39.07
CA PHE A 14 -13.41 15.86 38.59
C PHE A 14 -12.99 14.41 38.29
N LEU A 15 -13.22 13.47 39.21
CA LEU A 15 -12.88 12.05 38.97
C LEU A 15 -13.66 11.47 37.77
N ARG A 16 -14.93 11.84 37.59
CA ARG A 16 -15.74 11.34 36.47
C ARG A 16 -15.28 11.94 35.14
N ASP A 17 -14.87 13.19 35.13
CA ASP A 17 -14.36 13.86 33.93
C ASP A 17 -12.99 13.28 33.54
N VAL A 18 -12.09 13.01 34.50
CA VAL A 18 -10.81 12.34 34.26
C VAL A 18 -10.98 10.94 33.70
N VAL A 19 -11.89 10.12 34.26
CA VAL A 19 -12.14 8.77 33.74
C VAL A 19 -12.69 8.81 32.31
N ARG A 20 -13.56 9.77 32.00
CA ARG A 20 -14.14 9.93 30.66
C ARG A 20 -13.12 10.38 29.63
N THR A 21 -12.26 11.33 29.98
CA THR A 21 -11.22 11.82 29.07
C THR A 21 -10.13 10.77 28.89
N ALA A 22 -9.66 10.13 29.96
CA ALA A 22 -8.67 9.06 29.88
C ALA A 22 -9.20 7.85 29.10
N GLY A 23 -10.44 7.41 29.38
CA GLY A 23 -11.08 6.31 28.66
C GLY A 23 -11.33 6.63 27.18
N GLY A 24 -11.77 7.85 26.87
CA GLY A 24 -11.95 8.31 25.49
C GLY A 24 -10.63 8.35 24.70
N LEU A 25 -9.57 8.91 25.29
CA LEU A 25 -8.25 8.96 24.66
C LEU A 25 -7.65 7.56 24.49
N ALA A 26 -7.82 6.67 25.48
CA ALA A 26 -7.36 5.28 25.38
C ALA A 26 -8.07 4.53 24.25
N ALA A 27 -9.40 4.67 24.13
CA ALA A 27 -10.17 4.03 23.06
C ALA A 27 -9.75 4.52 21.66
N VAL A 28 -9.55 5.83 21.49
CA VAL A 28 -9.04 6.41 20.23
C VAL A 28 -7.62 5.89 19.94
N GLY A 29 -6.74 5.88 20.94
CA GLY A 29 -5.37 5.37 20.79
C GLY A 29 -5.33 3.90 20.38
N VAL A 30 -6.18 3.05 20.97
CA VAL A 30 -6.29 1.63 20.61
C VAL A 30 -6.84 1.48 19.19
N ALA A 31 -7.89 2.22 18.82
CA ALA A 31 -8.46 2.16 17.48
C ALA A 31 -7.44 2.54 16.39
N LEU A 32 -6.69 3.63 16.60
CA LEU A 32 -5.62 4.05 15.69
C LEU A 32 -4.45 3.03 15.66
N GLY A 33 -4.08 2.49 16.81
CA GLY A 33 -3.03 1.48 16.92
C GLY A 33 -3.34 0.20 16.15
N LEU A 34 -4.59 -0.30 16.26
CA LEU A 34 -5.05 -1.48 15.53
C LEU A 34 -5.11 -1.22 14.01
N GLN A 35 -5.60 -0.04 13.60
CA GLN A 35 -5.62 0.34 12.19
C GLN A 35 -4.19 0.35 11.60
N GLN A 36 -3.22 0.91 12.32
CA GLN A 36 -1.85 0.99 11.81
C GLN A 36 -1.16 -0.37 11.69
N GLN A 37 -1.49 -1.34 12.56
CA GLN A 37 -1.01 -2.72 12.43
C GLN A 37 -1.54 -3.39 11.17
N THR A 38 -2.83 -3.23 10.86
CA THR A 38 -3.40 -3.79 9.63
C THR A 38 -2.82 -3.18 8.36
N ALA A 39 -2.47 -1.90 8.38
CA ALA A 39 -1.84 -1.24 7.24
C ALA A 39 -0.45 -1.81 6.92
N ARG A 40 0.33 -2.16 7.96
CA ARG A 40 1.62 -2.84 7.82
C ARG A 40 1.51 -4.29 7.35
N ALA A 41 0.39 -4.96 7.63
CA ALA A 41 0.16 -6.37 7.28
C ALA A 41 -0.23 -6.56 5.80
N SER A 42 -0.59 -5.50 5.07
CA SER A 42 -0.83 -5.59 3.63
C SER A 42 0.49 -5.80 2.89
N GLY A 43 0.68 -7.03 2.39
CA GLY A 43 1.94 -7.60 1.93
C GLY A 43 2.71 -6.80 0.88
N VAL A 44 3.93 -7.26 0.62
CA VAL A 44 4.85 -6.74 -0.38
C VAL A 44 4.09 -6.58 -1.70
N ARG A 45 3.77 -5.33 -2.05
CA ARG A 45 3.12 -5.05 -3.33
C ARG A 45 4.18 -5.05 -4.41
N LEU A 46 3.83 -5.66 -5.54
CA LEU A 46 4.72 -5.80 -6.68
C LEU A 46 5.03 -4.41 -7.26
N ARG A 47 6.30 -4.19 -7.62
CA ARG A 47 6.78 -2.94 -8.20
C ARG A 47 6.63 -2.97 -9.72
N PRO A 48 6.47 -1.81 -10.38
CA PRO A 48 6.44 -1.74 -11.84
C PRO A 48 7.72 -2.32 -12.51
N PRO A 49 7.66 -2.60 -13.83
CA PRO A 49 8.84 -2.98 -14.60
C PRO A 49 10.01 -2.00 -14.45
N GLY A 50 11.22 -2.53 -14.42
CA GLY A 50 12.45 -1.74 -14.27
C GLY A 50 12.69 -1.21 -12.86
N ALA A 51 11.90 -1.55 -11.85
CA ALA A 51 12.18 -1.10 -10.49
C ALA A 51 13.55 -1.57 -9.99
N ILE A 52 14.37 -0.60 -9.56
CA ILE A 52 15.64 -0.89 -8.88
C ILE A 52 15.39 -1.57 -7.53
N ASN A 53 16.45 -2.05 -6.87
CA ASN A 53 16.31 -2.75 -5.60
C ASN A 53 15.55 -1.92 -4.56
N GLU A 54 14.72 -2.57 -3.73
CA GLU A 54 13.75 -1.89 -2.83
C GLU A 54 14.37 -0.79 -1.96
N ASN A 55 15.57 -1.03 -1.42
CA ASN A 55 16.27 -0.04 -0.58
C ASN A 55 16.64 1.24 -1.36
N ALA A 56 17.06 1.12 -2.62
CA ALA A 56 17.37 2.27 -3.47
C ALA A 56 16.10 2.87 -4.06
N PHE A 57 15.09 2.05 -4.36
CA PHE A 57 13.82 2.50 -4.90
C PHE A 57 13.13 3.51 -3.97
N ALA A 58 13.09 3.22 -2.67
CA ALA A 58 12.41 4.05 -1.69
C ALA A 58 12.98 5.48 -1.59
N SER A 59 14.30 5.64 -1.82
CA SER A 59 14.97 6.94 -1.84
C SER A 59 14.94 7.62 -3.21
N ALA A 60 15.02 6.85 -4.30
CA ALA A 60 14.99 7.39 -5.66
C ALA A 60 13.59 7.83 -6.10
N CYS A 61 12.52 7.18 -5.63
CA CYS A 61 11.16 7.50 -6.07
C CYS A 61 10.71 8.86 -5.53
N VAL A 62 10.53 9.82 -6.44
CA VAL A 62 10.02 11.17 -6.13
C VAL A 62 8.50 11.25 -6.04
N ARG A 63 7.79 10.11 -6.15
CA ARG A 63 6.33 10.00 -5.97
C ARG A 63 5.52 10.90 -6.93
N CYS A 64 6.02 11.11 -8.15
CA CYS A 64 5.40 11.99 -9.14
C CYS A 64 4.15 11.38 -9.83
N GLY A 65 4.00 10.05 -9.81
CA GLY A 65 2.86 9.37 -10.43
C GLY A 65 2.90 9.24 -11.96
N GLN A 66 3.97 9.68 -12.63
CA GLN A 66 4.05 9.61 -14.10
C GLN A 66 4.01 8.17 -14.64
N CYS A 67 4.61 7.22 -13.95
CA CYS A 67 4.52 5.80 -14.31
C CYS A 67 3.08 5.27 -14.28
N VAL A 68 2.26 5.74 -13.34
CA VAL A 68 0.83 5.37 -13.25
C VAL A 68 0.06 5.93 -14.43
N GLN A 69 0.30 7.20 -14.79
CA GLN A 69 -0.35 7.83 -15.94
C GLN A 69 0.09 7.24 -17.29
N ALA A 70 1.34 6.77 -17.38
CA ALA A 70 1.87 6.15 -18.59
C ALA A 70 1.48 4.67 -18.75
N CYS A 71 0.86 4.05 -17.75
CA CYS A 71 0.41 2.66 -17.84
C CYS A 71 -0.92 2.61 -18.63
N PRO A 72 -0.97 1.97 -19.81
CA PRO A 72 -2.18 1.98 -20.65
C PRO A 72 -3.29 1.05 -20.13
N TYR A 73 -3.00 0.20 -19.15
CA TYR A 73 -3.90 -0.85 -18.66
C TYR A 73 -4.43 -0.60 -17.24
N ASP A 74 -4.19 0.58 -16.67
CA ASP A 74 -4.58 0.92 -15.29
C ASP A 74 -4.08 -0.07 -14.20
N THR A 75 -3.05 -0.85 -14.54
CA THR A 75 -2.42 -1.83 -13.65
C THR A 75 -1.81 -1.14 -12.42
N LEU A 76 -1.13 -0.01 -12.64
CA LEU A 76 -0.35 0.67 -11.62
C LEU A 76 -1.21 1.60 -10.77
N LYS A 77 -1.00 1.59 -9.46
CA LYS A 77 -1.68 2.45 -8.48
C LYS A 77 -0.65 3.10 -7.57
N LEU A 78 -0.99 4.28 -7.03
CA LEU A 78 -0.19 4.92 -5.98
C LEU A 78 -0.59 4.40 -4.60
N ALA A 79 0.41 4.02 -3.82
CA ALA A 79 0.21 3.62 -2.43
C ALA A 79 -0.33 4.80 -1.60
N THR A 80 -1.32 4.51 -0.76
CA THR A 80 -1.96 5.52 0.10
C THR A 80 -1.01 6.02 1.21
N LEU A 81 -1.37 7.11 1.86
CA LEU A 81 -0.64 7.61 3.04
C LEU A 81 -0.59 6.59 4.19
N ALA A 82 -1.57 5.68 4.27
CA ALA A 82 -1.58 4.60 5.25
C ALA A 82 -0.48 3.54 5.00
N SER A 83 0.14 3.52 3.80
CA SER A 83 1.16 2.55 3.41
C SER A 83 2.56 2.84 3.97
N GLY A 84 2.70 3.76 4.92
CA GLY A 84 3.96 4.04 5.61
C GLY A 84 5.08 4.50 4.66
N LEU A 85 6.24 3.83 4.71
CA LEU A 85 7.40 4.19 3.90
C LEU A 85 7.14 4.09 2.39
N SER A 86 6.23 3.20 1.99
CA SER A 86 5.84 3.02 0.59
C SER A 86 4.78 4.05 0.15
N ALA A 87 4.29 4.95 1.02
CA ALA A 87 3.29 5.94 0.64
C ALA A 87 3.73 6.75 -0.58
N GLY A 88 2.80 6.94 -1.53
CA GLY A 88 3.04 7.64 -2.80
C GLY A 88 3.92 6.89 -3.81
N THR A 89 4.38 5.68 -3.50
CA THR A 89 5.13 4.86 -4.46
C THR A 89 4.20 4.02 -5.33
N PRO A 90 4.56 3.76 -6.60
CA PRO A 90 3.75 2.93 -7.48
C PRO A 90 3.81 1.46 -7.08
N TYR A 91 2.70 0.77 -7.30
CA TYR A 91 2.57 -0.67 -7.10
C TYR A 91 1.44 -1.25 -7.96
N PHE A 92 1.35 -2.57 -8.05
CA PHE A 92 0.17 -3.25 -8.58
C PHE A 92 -0.15 -4.54 -7.81
N VAL A 93 -1.34 -5.08 -8.07
CA VAL A 93 -1.81 -6.35 -7.50
C VAL A 93 -2.08 -7.29 -8.66
N ALA A 94 -1.15 -8.23 -8.90
CA ALA A 94 -1.20 -9.12 -10.07
C ALA A 94 -2.48 -9.97 -10.15
N ARG A 95 -3.13 -10.24 -9.02
CA ARG A 95 -4.40 -10.99 -8.97
C ARG A 95 -5.63 -10.16 -9.36
N ASP A 96 -5.52 -8.83 -9.33
CA ASP A 96 -6.64 -7.93 -9.69
C ASP A 96 -6.50 -7.51 -11.16
N ILE A 97 -5.39 -6.85 -11.49
CA ILE A 97 -5.03 -6.43 -12.86
C ILE A 97 -3.53 -6.71 -13.00
N PRO A 98 -3.11 -7.68 -13.85
CA PRO A 98 -1.70 -8.00 -14.03
C PRO A 98 -0.97 -6.92 -14.82
N CYS A 99 0.36 -7.02 -14.84
CA CYS A 99 1.17 -6.27 -15.80
C CYS A 99 1.08 -6.98 -17.15
N GLU A 100 0.61 -6.27 -18.17
CA GLU A 100 0.51 -6.77 -19.55
C GLU A 100 1.84 -6.81 -20.31
N MET A 101 2.97 -6.67 -19.58
CA MET A 101 4.33 -6.82 -20.12
C MET A 101 4.57 -6.08 -21.45
N CYS A 102 4.25 -4.78 -21.50
CA CYS A 102 4.39 -3.94 -22.69
C CYS A 102 5.84 -3.92 -23.22
N GLU A 103 6.03 -4.11 -24.53
CA GLU A 103 7.35 -4.15 -25.18
C GLU A 103 8.14 -2.84 -25.03
N ASP A 104 7.46 -1.70 -25.07
CA ASP A 104 8.06 -0.35 -24.97
C ASP A 104 8.22 0.14 -23.52
N ILE A 105 7.67 -0.59 -22.55
CA ILE A 105 7.78 -0.36 -21.11
C ILE A 105 7.56 1.13 -20.73
N PRO A 106 6.43 1.74 -21.14
CA PRO A 106 6.26 3.20 -21.08
C PRO A 106 6.34 3.72 -19.65
N CYS A 107 5.85 2.93 -18.68
CA CYS A 107 5.91 3.24 -17.26
C CYS A 107 7.34 3.45 -16.73
N ALA A 108 8.33 2.69 -17.23
CA ALA A 108 9.73 2.84 -16.84
C ALA A 108 10.40 4.00 -17.58
N LYS A 109 10.16 4.13 -18.90
CA LYS A 109 10.77 5.18 -19.73
C LYS A 109 10.45 6.60 -19.26
N VAL A 110 9.24 6.83 -18.73
CA VAL A 110 8.81 8.13 -18.20
C VAL A 110 9.35 8.46 -16.81
N CYS A 111 10.00 7.52 -16.11
CA CYS A 111 10.46 7.77 -14.74
C CYS A 111 11.56 8.85 -14.72
N PRO A 112 11.34 10.02 -14.13
CA PRO A 112 12.31 11.11 -14.20
C PRO A 112 13.46 10.92 -13.20
N SER A 113 13.24 10.18 -12.12
CA SER A 113 14.18 10.05 -11.01
C SER A 113 15.07 8.81 -11.09
N GLY A 114 14.86 7.94 -12.08
CA GLY A 114 15.59 6.67 -12.20
C GLY A 114 15.21 5.62 -11.16
N ALA A 115 14.09 5.79 -10.44
CA ALA A 115 13.55 4.75 -9.56
C ALA A 115 13.09 3.51 -10.34
N LEU A 116 12.62 3.74 -11.58
CA LEU A 116 12.49 2.72 -12.60
C LEU A 116 13.63 2.94 -13.60
N ASP A 117 14.32 1.87 -13.93
CA ASP A 117 15.36 1.84 -14.95
C ASP A 117 14.75 2.19 -16.31
N ARG A 118 15.17 3.34 -16.85
CA ARG A 118 14.70 3.85 -18.13
C ARG A 118 15.39 3.16 -19.30
N GLU A 119 16.52 2.50 -19.05
CA GLU A 119 17.36 1.88 -20.06
C GLU A 119 17.09 0.38 -20.19
N ILE A 120 16.17 -0.17 -19.39
CA ILE A 120 15.69 -1.55 -19.56
C ILE A 120 15.35 -1.84 -21.03
N GLU A 121 16.04 -2.84 -21.58
CA GLU A 121 16.01 -3.18 -23.01
C GLU A 121 14.80 -4.05 -23.35
N SER A 122 14.57 -5.10 -22.56
CA SER A 122 13.43 -6.02 -22.71
C SER A 122 12.58 -6.07 -21.46
N ILE A 123 11.28 -6.29 -21.65
CA ILE A 123 10.35 -6.53 -20.55
C ILE A 123 10.67 -7.83 -19.80
N ASP A 124 11.34 -8.78 -20.44
CA ASP A 124 11.78 -10.04 -19.84
C ASP A 124 12.87 -9.85 -18.78
N ASP A 125 13.60 -8.73 -18.83
CA ASP A 125 14.61 -8.38 -17.82
C ASP A 125 13.98 -7.81 -16.55
N ALA A 126 12.68 -7.46 -16.59
CA ALA A 126 11.98 -6.85 -15.47
C ALA A 126 11.74 -7.84 -14.33
N ARG A 127 12.23 -7.50 -13.13
CA ARG A 127 12.00 -8.26 -11.90
C ARG A 127 10.76 -7.77 -11.16
N LEU A 128 9.58 -8.21 -11.60
CA LEU A 128 8.28 -7.81 -11.02
C LEU A 128 7.91 -8.54 -9.73
N GLY A 129 8.42 -9.76 -9.55
CA GLY A 129 8.12 -10.66 -8.45
C GLY A 129 8.42 -12.11 -8.82
N LEU A 130 8.27 -13.03 -7.87
CA LEU A 130 8.42 -14.46 -8.11
C LEU A 130 7.06 -15.14 -8.02
N ALA A 131 6.61 -15.74 -9.13
CA ALA A 131 5.44 -16.61 -9.12
C ALA A 131 5.82 -17.98 -8.56
N VAL A 132 5.06 -18.47 -7.58
CA VAL A 132 5.24 -19.79 -6.98
C VAL A 132 3.98 -20.61 -7.23
N LEU A 133 4.13 -21.73 -7.93
CA LEU A 133 3.04 -22.69 -8.16
C LEU A 133 2.87 -23.52 -6.89
N VAL A 134 1.78 -23.26 -6.16
CA VAL A 134 1.41 -24.02 -4.96
C VAL A 134 0.79 -25.37 -5.34
N ASP A 135 0.08 -25.40 -6.48
CA ASP A 135 -0.61 -26.58 -6.99
C ASP A 135 -0.29 -26.73 -8.48
N GLN A 136 0.74 -27.53 -8.77
CA GLN A 136 1.19 -27.79 -10.14
C GLN A 136 0.17 -28.64 -10.90
N GLU A 137 -0.54 -29.53 -10.21
CA GLU A 137 -1.53 -30.44 -10.80
C GLU A 137 -2.71 -29.65 -11.38
N ASN A 138 -3.12 -28.55 -10.76
CA ASN A 138 -4.24 -27.71 -11.23
C ASN A 138 -3.80 -26.44 -12.00
N CYS A 139 -2.50 -26.22 -12.21
CA CYS A 139 -2.04 -25.05 -12.94
C CYS A 139 -2.28 -25.21 -14.45
N LEU A 140 -3.25 -24.47 -15.00
CA LEU A 140 -3.61 -24.51 -16.42
C LEU A 140 -2.40 -24.29 -17.34
N ASN A 141 -1.57 -23.27 -17.06
CA ASN A 141 -0.38 -23.00 -17.85
C ASN A 141 0.66 -24.13 -17.77
N PHE A 142 0.78 -24.82 -16.63
CA PHE A 142 1.67 -25.98 -16.49
C PHE A 142 1.16 -27.19 -17.28
N GLN A 143 -0.17 -27.34 -17.37
CA GLN A 143 -0.83 -28.33 -18.22
C GLN A 143 -0.82 -27.95 -19.72
N GLY A 144 -0.29 -26.79 -20.10
CA GLY A 144 -0.31 -26.29 -21.48
C GLY A 144 -1.65 -25.71 -21.93
N LEU A 145 -2.57 -25.46 -20.99
CA LEU A 145 -3.85 -24.79 -21.22
C LEU A 145 -3.67 -23.28 -21.02
N ARG A 146 -4.30 -22.48 -21.88
CA ARG A 146 -4.27 -21.01 -21.78
C ARG A 146 -5.49 -20.53 -20.98
N CYS A 147 -5.29 -19.47 -20.20
CA CYS A 147 -6.36 -18.75 -19.51
C CYS A 147 -6.95 -17.72 -20.48
N ASP A 148 -7.78 -18.18 -21.42
CA ASP A 148 -8.55 -17.30 -22.31
C ASP A 148 -9.80 -16.75 -21.60
#